data_AF-X0W4P1-F1
#
_entry.id   AF-X0W4P1-F1
#
_cell.length_a   1.000
_cell.length_b   1.000
_cell.length_c   1.000
_cell.angle_alpha   90.00
_cell.angle_beta   90.00
_cell.angle_gamma   90.00
#
_symmetry.space_group_name_H-M   'P 1'
#
loop_
_entity.id
_entity.type
_entity.pdbx_description
1 polymer ?
#
loop_
_entity_poly.entity_id
_entity_poly.type
_entity_poly.pdbx_seq_one_letter_code
_entity_poly.pdbx_strand_id
1 'polypeptide(L)'
;VEVKEGKMEEAKEVLKEMALQVKASEPGTLEYIPHTVKGKDNKNKILFYEKYESGEAMKSHMANLAKTSAKLTPLLVPGMDLKTCFEII
;
A
#
# COMPACT_ATOMS: atom_id res chain seq x y z
N VAL A 1 3.15 -2.82 5.85
CA VAL A 1 4.57 -2.96 5.49
C VAL A 1 5.45 -2.23 6.50
N GLU A 2 6.74 -2.56 6.53
CA GLU A 2 7.73 -1.88 7.39
C GLU A 2 8.81 -1.22 6.53
N VAL A 3 9.06 0.07 6.81
CA VAL A 3 10.04 0.91 6.14
C VAL A 3 11.39 0.78 6.86
N LYS A 4 12.49 0.74 6.10
CA LYS A 4 13.84 0.76 6.65
C LYS A 4 14.08 2.01 7.51
N GLU A 5 14.92 1.90 8.52
CA GLU A 5 15.26 3.03 9.37
C GLU A 5 15.84 4.21 8.56
N GLY A 6 15.37 5.43 8.87
CA GLY A 6 15.77 6.65 8.17
C GLY A 6 15.12 6.85 6.78
N LYS A 7 14.28 5.92 6.30
CA LYS A 7 13.67 5.99 4.96
C LYS A 7 12.20 6.44 4.94
N MET A 8 11.62 6.78 6.09
CA MET A 8 10.18 7.09 6.19
C MET A 8 9.74 8.29 5.34
N GLU A 9 10.48 9.40 5.34
CA GLU A 9 10.10 10.57 4.54
C GLU A 9 10.19 10.30 3.04
N GLU A 10 11.24 9.60 2.59
CA GLU A 10 11.38 9.15 1.19
C GLU A 10 10.22 8.20 0.80
N ALA A 11 9.87 7.26 1.67
CA ALA A 11 8.76 6.36 1.45
C ALA A 11 7.41 7.11 1.33
N LYS A 12 7.17 8.14 2.14
CA LYS A 12 5.95 8.96 2.06
C LYS A 12 5.80 9.65 0.71
N GLU A 13 6.87 10.21 0.15
CA GLU A 13 6.80 10.84 -1.18
C GLU A 13 6.49 9.81 -2.27
N VAL A 14 7.15 8.64 -2.24
CA VAL A 14 6.83 7.54 -3.17
C VAL A 14 5.39 7.06 -3.02
N LEU A 15 4.87 6.96 -1.78
CA LEU A 15 3.51 6.51 -1.50
C LEU A 15 2.46 7.48 -2.04
N LYS A 16 2.71 8.81 -2.00
CA LYS A 16 1.80 9.81 -2.59
C LYS A 16 1.69 9.61 -4.10
N GLU A 17 2.81 9.46 -4.80
CA GLU A 17 2.82 9.19 -6.24
C GLU A 17 2.11 7.87 -6.57
N MET A 18 2.46 6.81 -5.83
CA MET A 18 1.94 5.46 -6.05
C MET A 18 0.42 5.40 -5.86
N ALA A 19 -0.10 6.05 -4.80
CA ALA A 19 -1.53 6.07 -4.54
C ALA A 19 -2.32 6.80 -5.65
N LEU A 20 -1.78 7.91 -6.17
CA LEU A 20 -2.39 8.61 -7.31
C LEU A 20 -2.36 7.77 -8.57
N GLN A 21 -1.24 7.09 -8.85
CA GLN A 21 -1.11 6.22 -10.01
C GLN A 21 -2.11 5.07 -9.95
N VAL A 22 -2.19 4.33 -8.83
CA VAL A 22 -3.12 3.20 -8.65
C VAL A 22 -4.56 3.65 -8.88
N LYS A 23 -4.98 4.75 -8.23
CA LYS A 23 -6.34 5.29 -8.40
C LYS A 23 -6.66 5.70 -9.84
N ALA A 24 -5.66 6.16 -10.61
CA ALA A 24 -5.87 6.55 -12.00
C ALA A 24 -5.84 5.36 -12.98
N SER A 25 -5.02 4.34 -12.73
CA SER A 25 -4.83 3.21 -13.65
C SER A 25 -5.72 2.01 -13.35
N GLU A 26 -6.31 1.93 -12.16
CA GLU A 26 -7.08 0.77 -11.71
C GLU A 26 -8.49 1.21 -11.27
N PRO A 27 -9.44 1.35 -12.21
CA PRO A 27 -10.77 1.88 -11.91
C PRO A 27 -11.58 1.01 -10.94
N GLY A 28 -11.26 -0.28 -10.82
CA GLY A 28 -11.87 -1.18 -9.83
C GLY A 28 -11.32 -1.04 -8.41
N THR A 29 -10.35 -0.15 -8.19
CA THR A 29 -9.80 0.19 -6.86
C THR A 29 -10.57 1.37 -6.28
N LEU A 30 -11.53 1.07 -5.40
CA LEU A 30 -12.42 2.05 -4.76
C LEU A 30 -11.68 2.89 -3.72
N GLU A 31 -10.82 2.23 -2.94
CA GLU A 31 -9.96 2.89 -1.94
C GLU A 31 -8.54 2.37 -2.07
N TYR A 32 -7.59 3.30 -1.94
CA TYR A 32 -6.16 2.99 -1.85
C TYR A 32 -5.47 4.08 -1.04
N ILE A 33 -5.37 3.87 0.27
CA ILE A 33 -4.94 4.91 1.21
C ILE A 33 -3.83 4.36 2.11
N PRO A 34 -2.57 4.82 1.94
CA PRO A 34 -1.50 4.52 2.87
C PRO A 34 -1.63 5.38 4.13
N HIS A 35 -1.44 4.76 5.30
CA HIS A 35 -1.53 5.38 6.61
C HIS A 35 -0.27 5.14 7.41
N THR A 36 0.19 6.18 8.13
CA THR A 36 1.16 6.02 9.21
C THR A 36 0.47 5.48 10.46
N VAL A 37 1.16 4.63 11.21
CA VAL A 37 0.63 4.07 12.45
C VAL A 37 1.15 4.85 13.65
N LYS A 38 0.27 5.26 14.56
CA LYS A 38 0.63 6.01 15.78
C LYS A 38 1.45 5.13 16.73
N GLY A 39 2.34 5.76 17.50
CA GLY A 39 3.13 5.12 18.55
C GLY A 39 4.60 4.92 18.16
N LYS A 40 5.49 5.01 19.14
CA LYS A 40 6.95 4.97 18.93
C LYS A 40 7.40 3.66 18.29
N ASP A 41 6.81 2.54 18.69
CA ASP A 41 7.14 1.20 18.17
C ASP A 41 6.63 0.96 16.74
N ASN A 42 5.83 1.90 16.22
CA ASN A 42 5.28 1.84 14.87
C ASN A 42 5.83 2.94 13.96
N LYS A 43 6.90 3.66 14.37
CA LYS A 43 7.49 4.79 13.64
C LYS A 43 7.84 4.48 12.17
N ASN A 44 8.05 3.20 11.86
CA ASN A 44 8.43 2.71 10.54
C ASN A 44 7.30 1.93 9.82
N LYS A 45 6.09 1.88 10.37
CA LYS A 45 5.00 1.07 9.80
C LYS A 45 4.08 1.91 8.93
N ILE A 46 3.76 1.36 7.77
CA ILE A 46 2.71 1.84 6.87
C ILE A 46 1.63 0.77 6.75
N LEU A 47 0.38 1.18 6.96
CA LEU A 47 -0.80 0.36 6.78
C LEU A 47 -1.54 0.84 5.52
N PHE A 48 -1.92 -0.09 4.64
CA PHE A 48 -2.72 0.24 3.48
C PHE A 48 -4.17 -0.16 3.75
N TYR A 49 -5.08 0.79 3.55
CA TYR A 49 -6.50 0.49 3.42
C TYR A 49 -6.84 0.48 1.94
N GLU A 50 -7.23 -0.69 1.48
CA GLU A 50 -7.51 -0.97 0.09
C GLU A 50 -8.91 -1.55 0.02
N LYS A 51 -9.74 -0.98 -0.86
CA LYS A 51 -11.08 -1.50 -1.16
C LYS A 51 -11.18 -1.67 -2.66
N TYR A 52 -11.68 -2.82 -3.07
CA TYR A 52 -11.85 -3.18 -4.46
C TYR A 52 -13.31 -3.44 -4.75
N GLU A 53 -13.76 -3.09 -5.95
CA GLU A 53 -15.13 -3.36 -6.41
C GLU A 53 -15.42 -4.86 -6.47
N SER A 54 -14.41 -5.66 -6.80
CA SER A 54 -14.54 -7.11 -6.95
C SER A 54 -13.23 -7.84 -6.64
N GLY A 55 -13.34 -9.16 -6.51
CA GLY A 55 -12.16 -10.02 -6.41
C GLY A 55 -11.29 -10.01 -7.67
N GLU A 56 -11.85 -9.69 -8.84
CA GLU A 56 -11.08 -9.55 -10.09
C GLU A 56 -10.26 -8.25 -10.11
N ALA A 57 -10.82 -7.15 -9.62
CA ALA A 57 -10.09 -5.90 -9.44
C ALA A 57 -8.91 -6.09 -8.47
N MET A 58 -9.13 -6.77 -7.33
CA MET A 58 -8.06 -7.12 -6.40
C MET A 58 -6.98 -7.99 -7.06
N LYS A 59 -7.35 -9.01 -7.84
CA LYS A 59 -6.38 -9.85 -8.57
C LYS A 59 -5.55 -9.04 -9.56
N SER A 60 -6.18 -8.11 -10.28
CA SER A 60 -5.49 -7.21 -11.21
C SER A 60 -4.48 -6.33 -10.50
N HIS A 61 -4.86 -5.73 -9.36
CA HIS A 61 -3.94 -4.97 -8.52
C HIS A 61 -2.73 -5.81 -8.08
N MET A 62 -2.97 -7.02 -7.57
CA MET A 62 -1.89 -7.91 -7.10
C MET A 62 -0.93 -8.31 -8.23
N ALA A 63 -1.43 -8.50 -9.44
CA ALA A 63 -0.58 -8.77 -10.61
C ALA A 63 0.29 -7.56 -11.00
N ASN A 64 -0.20 -6.34 -10.76
CA ASN A 64 0.52 -5.10 -11.01
C ASN A 64 1.45 -4.68 -9.86
N LEU A 65 1.35 -5.30 -8.69
CA LEU A 65 2.00 -4.87 -7.46
C LEU A 65 3.52 -4.69 -7.62
N ALA A 66 4.20 -5.60 -8.32
CA ALA A 66 5.65 -5.49 -8.55
C ALA A 66 6.02 -4.22 -9.34
N LYS A 67 5.17 -3.82 -10.30
CA LYS A 67 5.36 -2.62 -11.12
C LYS A 67 5.03 -1.35 -10.34
N THR A 68 3.89 -1.32 -9.66
CA THR A 68 3.43 -0.14 -8.90
C THR A 68 4.29 0.13 -7.67
N SER A 69 4.78 -0.92 -7.01
CA SER A 69 5.63 -0.79 -5.81
C SER A 69 7.14 -0.77 -6.10
N ALA A 70 7.57 -0.69 -7.37
CA ALA A 70 8.98 -0.78 -7.75
C ALA A 70 9.87 0.27 -7.05
N LYS A 71 9.39 1.50 -6.89
CA LYS A 71 10.09 2.57 -6.16
C LYS A 71 10.04 2.39 -4.64
N LEU A 72 8.99 1.76 -4.12
CA LEU A 72 8.78 1.58 -2.68
C LEU A 72 9.58 0.41 -2.14
N THR A 73 9.63 -0.70 -2.88
CA THR A 73 10.25 -1.98 -2.45
C THR A 73 11.68 -1.83 -1.91
N PRO A 74 12.59 -1.04 -2.53
CA PRO A 74 13.94 -0.83 -2.00
C PRO A 74 13.98 -0.16 -0.61
N LEU A 75 12.91 0.54 -0.22
CA LEU A 75 12.79 1.26 1.04
C LEU A 75 12.22 0.39 2.17
N LEU A 76 11.76 -0.83 1.87
CA LEU A 76 11.07 -1.70 2.82
C LEU A 76 11.99 -2.78 3.39
N VAL A 77 11.71 -3.17 4.63
CA VAL A 77 12.17 -4.45 5.17
C VAL A 77 11.39 -5.57 4.45
N PRO A 78 12.02 -6.70 4.08
CA PRO A 78 11.30 -7.82 3.46
C PRO A 78 10.14 -8.30 4.33
N GLY A 79 8.99 -8.51 3.70
CA GLY A 79 7.79 -9.02 4.36
C GLY A 79 6.61 -8.06 4.29
N MET A 80 5.41 -8.65 4.33
CA MET A 80 4.14 -7.95 4.34
C MET A 80 3.17 -8.75 5.19
N ASP A 81 2.41 -8.08 6.05
CA ASP A 81 1.23 -8.66 6.66
C ASP A 81 0.00 -8.17 5.90
N LEU A 82 -0.70 -9.10 5.26
CA LEU A 82 -1.88 -8.84 4.43
C LEU A 82 -3.07 -9.59 5.03
N LYS A 83 -4.18 -8.88 5.23
CA LYS A 83 -5.47 -9.45 5.63
C LYS A 83 -6.50 -9.12 4.56
N THR A 84 -7.18 -10.15 4.05
CA THR A 84 -8.35 -9.96 3.20
C THR A 84 -9.58 -9.88 4.08
N CYS A 85 -10.32 -8.79 3.96
CA CYS A 85 -11.52 -8.52 4.75
C CYS A 85 -12.76 -8.51 3.85
N PHE A 86 -13.92 -8.84 4.43
CA PHE A 86 -15.22 -8.71 3.79
C PHE A 86 -16.09 -7.83 4.67
N GLU A 87 -16.92 -6.98 4.05
CA GLU A 87 -17.89 -6.17 4.79
C GLU A 87 -18.94 -7.08 5.42
N ILE A 88 -19.30 -6.79 6.67
CA ILE A 88 -20.31 -7.55 7.42
C ILE A 88 -21.70 -6.90 7.26
N ILE A 89 -21.74 -5.65 6.79
CA ILE A 89 -22.95 -4.83 6.60
C ILE A 89 -23.09 -4.40 5.15
#